data_AF-A0A6G8HYR9-F1
#
_entry.id   AF-A0A6G8HYR9-F1
#
_cell.length_a   1.000
_cell.length_b   1.000
_cell.length_c   1.000
_cell.angle_alpha   90.00
_cell.angle_beta   90.00
_cell.angle_gamma   90.00
#
_symmetry.space_group_name_H-M   'P 1'
#
loop_
_entity.id
_entity.type
_entity.pdbx_description
1 polymer ?
#
loop_
_entity_poly.entity_id
_entity_poly.type
_entity_poly.pdbx_seq_one_letter_code
_entity_poly.pdbx_strand_id
1 'polypeptide(L)'
;MIRNQRRFPLVADGEPVSNPPKVMALYENEDLITNIHGAYQDKNYDDVTRDYNFVGKDEQDASRIESVTQGKSYAELAREEARRDIRRKRQAYLSKEVKAPSKAALQQQLKATLPKKTAKPTSSLSHLTERLHQDDYILAEIPVTYKKPDNSSTTKPKKNNYDFLKESQIYNKEVLQSQREHKVAQELNLTRFDDAK
;
A
#
# COMPACT_ATOMS: atom_id res chain seq x y z
N MET A 1 -40.62 -29.77 16.23
CA MET A 1 -39.27 -29.69 15.61
C MET A 1 -39.44 -29.51 14.11
N ILE A 2 -39.40 -28.27 13.61
CA ILE A 2 -39.55 -27.98 12.18
C ILE A 2 -38.15 -28.06 11.56
N ARG A 3 -37.92 -29.07 10.72
CA ARG A 3 -36.66 -29.23 9.99
C ARG A 3 -36.65 -28.18 8.89
N ASN A 4 -35.77 -27.19 9.00
CA ASN A 4 -35.43 -26.27 7.92
C ASN A 4 -34.72 -27.04 6.80
N GLN A 5 -35.47 -27.83 6.02
CA GLN A 5 -34.95 -28.43 4.80
C GLN A 5 -34.77 -27.30 3.79
N ARG A 6 -33.52 -27.00 3.47
CA ARG A 6 -33.17 -26.07 2.38
C ARG A 6 -33.74 -26.65 1.08
N ARG A 7 -34.90 -26.14 0.66
CA ARG A 7 -35.43 -26.42 -0.67
C ARG A 7 -34.66 -25.55 -1.66
N PHE A 8 -34.25 -26.14 -2.78
CA PHE A 8 -33.68 -25.37 -3.87
C PHE A 8 -34.70 -24.31 -4.31
N PRO A 9 -34.25 -23.11 -4.70
CA PRO A 9 -35.14 -22.11 -5.25
C PRO A 9 -35.88 -22.73 -6.45
N LEU A 10 -37.21 -22.73 -6.39
CA LEU A 10 -38.03 -23.09 -7.55
C LEU A 10 -37.92 -21.93 -8.54
N VAL A 11 -37.04 -22.08 -9.52
CA VAL A 11 -36.97 -21.17 -10.67
C VAL A 11 -37.95 -21.70 -11.73
N ALA A 12 -38.79 -20.83 -12.27
CA ALA A 12 -39.73 -21.20 -13.32
C ALA A 12 -38.98 -21.56 -14.62
N ASP A 13 -39.53 -22.48 -15.41
CA ASP A 13 -38.97 -22.88 -16.70
C ASP A 13 -38.95 -21.67 -17.65
N GLY A 14 -37.79 -21.03 -17.78
CA GLY A 14 -37.57 -19.86 -18.66
C GLY A 14 -36.89 -18.66 -18.00
N GLU A 15 -36.71 -18.62 -16.68
CA GLU A 15 -35.98 -17.54 -16.02
C GLU A 15 -34.47 -17.89 -15.90
N PRO A 16 -33.56 -16.99 -16.33
CA PRO A 16 -32.13 -17.25 -16.19
C PRO A 16 -31.75 -17.31 -14.70
N VAL A 17 -31.33 -18.50 -14.24
CA VAL A 17 -30.87 -18.76 -12.86
C VAL A 17 -29.60 -17.97 -12.50
N SER A 18 -28.87 -17.47 -13.50
CA SER A 18 -27.64 -16.71 -13.32
C SER A 18 -27.90 -15.20 -13.40
N ASN A 19 -27.48 -14.48 -12.37
CA ASN A 19 -27.33 -13.03 -12.46
C ASN A 19 -26.37 -12.68 -13.62
N PRO A 20 -26.63 -11.59 -14.36
CA PRO A 20 -25.69 -11.11 -15.36
C PRO A 20 -24.33 -10.80 -14.71
N PRO A 21 -23.22 -10.98 -15.45
CA PRO A 21 -21.90 -10.73 -14.90
C PRO A 21 -21.81 -9.28 -14.40
N LYS A 22 -21.47 -9.11 -13.13
CA LYS A 22 -21.20 -7.79 -12.56
C LYS A 22 -19.95 -7.24 -13.24
N VAL A 23 -20.10 -6.17 -14.02
CA VAL A 23 -18.97 -5.45 -14.61
C VAL A 23 -18.17 -4.83 -13.47
N MET A 24 -16.94 -5.29 -13.28
CA MET A 24 -16.02 -4.71 -12.30
C MET A 24 -15.24 -3.58 -12.97
N ALA A 25 -15.26 -2.39 -12.37
CA ALA A 25 -14.39 -1.28 -12.78
C ALA A 25 -12.97 -1.53 -12.27
N LEU A 26 -12.28 -2.50 -12.88
CA LEU A 26 -10.89 -2.85 -12.54
C LEU A 26 -9.89 -1.77 -12.95
N TYR A 27 -10.26 -0.95 -13.94
CA TYR A 27 -9.49 0.18 -14.42
C TYR A 27 -10.41 1.39 -14.47
N GLU A 28 -9.91 2.52 -13.95
CA GLU A 28 -10.55 3.80 -14.17
C GLU A 28 -10.13 4.33 -15.54
N ASN A 29 -11.08 4.88 -16.30
CA ASN A 29 -10.78 5.43 -17.63
C ASN A 29 -9.75 6.57 -17.58
N GLU A 30 -9.61 7.23 -16.43
CA GLU A 30 -8.62 8.28 -16.19
C GLU A 30 -7.19 7.75 -16.08
N ASP A 31 -7.00 6.48 -15.68
CA ASP A 31 -5.68 5.85 -15.56
C ASP A 31 -5.19 5.22 -16.87
N LEU A 32 -6.01 5.27 -17.92
CA LEU A 32 -5.57 4.85 -19.25
C LEU A 32 -4.46 5.78 -19.73
N ILE A 33 -3.33 5.21 -20.17
CA ILE A 33 -2.16 5.96 -20.65
C ILE A 33 -2.53 7.03 -21.70
N THR A 34 -3.53 6.74 -22.53
CA THR A 34 -4.04 7.66 -23.55
C THR A 34 -4.69 8.92 -22.96
N ASN A 35 -5.14 8.86 -21.72
CA ASN A 35 -5.94 9.89 -21.06
C ASN A 35 -5.13 10.63 -19.97
N ILE A 36 -3.94 10.15 -19.60
CA ILE A 36 -3.05 10.83 -18.66
C ILE A 36 -2.37 12.00 -19.37
N HIS A 37 -2.76 13.21 -18.99
CA HIS A 37 -2.16 14.45 -19.49
C HIS A 37 -1.38 15.14 -18.37
N GLY A 38 -0.08 15.37 -18.58
CA GLY A 38 0.76 16.10 -17.64
C GLY A 38 1.32 15.26 -16.49
N ALA A 39 1.69 15.92 -15.38
CA ALA A 39 2.26 15.26 -14.21
C ALA A 39 1.20 14.44 -13.47
N TYR A 40 1.57 13.23 -13.06
CA TYR A 40 0.71 12.31 -12.32
C TYR A 40 0.26 12.92 -10.98
N GLN A 41 -1.04 12.80 -10.67
CA GLN A 41 -1.66 13.24 -9.42
C GLN A 41 -2.21 12.02 -8.69
N ASP A 42 -1.87 11.87 -7.42
CA ASP A 42 -2.38 10.77 -6.60
C ASP A 42 -3.89 10.93 -6.36
N LYS A 43 -4.64 9.86 -6.61
CA LYS A 43 -6.08 9.81 -6.33
C LYS A 43 -6.32 9.64 -4.83
N ASN A 44 -7.31 10.36 -4.31
CA ASN A 44 -7.77 10.18 -2.93
C ASN A 44 -8.75 9.01 -2.85
N TYR A 45 -8.24 7.83 -2.51
CA TYR A 45 -9.02 6.58 -2.40
C TYR A 45 -9.86 6.45 -1.13
N ASP A 46 -9.76 7.41 -0.19
CA ASP A 46 -10.60 7.39 1.03
C ASP A 46 -12.08 7.67 0.71
N ASP A 47 -12.36 8.25 -0.46
CA ASP A 47 -13.71 8.59 -0.91
C ASP A 47 -14.28 7.50 -1.83
N VAL A 48 -14.85 6.48 -1.19
CA VAL A 48 -15.56 5.37 -1.84
C VAL A 48 -16.93 5.75 -2.40
N THR A 49 -17.38 7.00 -2.29
CA THR A 49 -18.74 7.40 -2.68
C THR A 49 -18.86 7.92 -4.12
N ARG A 50 -17.74 8.15 -4.80
CA ARG A 50 -17.69 8.79 -6.13
C ARG A 50 -18.45 8.05 -7.22
N ASP A 51 -18.38 6.72 -7.21
CA ASP A 51 -18.96 5.87 -8.26
C ASP A 51 -20.37 5.36 -7.92
N TYR A 52 -20.89 5.71 -6.73
CA TYR A 52 -22.24 5.32 -6.34
C TYR A 52 -23.23 6.41 -6.72
N ASN A 53 -24.03 6.13 -7.74
CA ASN A 53 -25.28 6.85 -7.95
C ASN A 53 -26.27 6.44 -6.87
N PHE A 54 -26.22 7.10 -5.71
CA PHE A 54 -27.21 6.92 -4.67
C PHE A 54 -28.56 7.41 -5.19
N VAL A 55 -29.50 6.48 -5.35
CA VAL A 55 -30.89 6.82 -5.67
C VAL A 55 -31.48 7.50 -4.44
N GLY A 56 -31.62 8.82 -4.50
CA GLY A 56 -32.19 9.63 -3.43
C GLY A 56 -31.18 10.64 -2.85
N LYS A 57 -30.88 11.70 -3.61
CA LYS A 57 -30.46 12.96 -2.98
C LYS A 57 -31.72 13.65 -2.44
N ASP A 58 -32.23 13.13 -1.34
CA ASP A 58 -33.26 13.83 -0.57
C ASP A 58 -32.54 14.69 0.48
N GLU A 59 -33.00 15.92 0.63
CA GLU A 59 -32.51 16.93 1.59
C GLU A 59 -32.83 16.57 3.06
N GLN A 60 -32.54 15.35 3.49
CA GLN A 60 -32.81 14.83 4.83
C GLN A 60 -31.56 14.36 5.58
N ASP A 61 -30.36 14.78 5.16
CA ASP A 61 -29.13 14.44 5.89
C ASP A 61 -29.00 15.23 7.20
N ALA A 62 -29.54 16.43 7.29
CA ALA A 62 -29.47 17.25 8.51
C ALA A 62 -30.26 16.63 9.68
N SER A 63 -31.48 16.16 9.44
CA SER A 63 -32.33 15.53 10.47
C SER A 63 -31.79 14.15 10.91
N ARG A 64 -31.14 13.42 10.01
CA ARG A 64 -30.49 12.14 10.33
C ARG A 64 -29.26 12.34 11.22
N ILE A 65 -28.44 13.35 10.96
CA ILE A 65 -27.28 13.68 11.80
C ILE A 65 -27.73 14.07 13.22
N GLU A 66 -28.79 14.87 13.35
CA GLU A 66 -29.35 15.26 14.65
C GLU A 66 -29.84 14.04 15.46
N SER A 67 -30.56 13.11 14.83
CA SER A 67 -31.03 11.88 15.48
C SER A 67 -29.89 10.97 15.95
N VAL A 68 -28.78 10.90 15.20
CA VAL A 68 -27.59 10.14 15.57
C VAL A 68 -26.81 10.81 16.71
N THR A 69 -26.83 12.15 16.83
CA THR A 69 -26.17 12.86 17.94
C THR A 69 -26.89 12.73 19.27
N GLN A 70 -28.22 12.58 19.27
CA GLN A 70 -29.03 12.50 20.48
C GLN A 70 -28.94 11.12 21.19
N GLY A 71 -28.45 10.07 20.51
CA GLY A 71 -28.36 8.70 21.04
C GLY A 71 -26.96 8.20 21.38
N LYS A 72 -25.91 9.05 21.32
CA LYS A 72 -24.52 8.59 21.48
C LYS A 72 -24.21 8.20 22.90
N SER A 73 -23.73 6.98 23.08
CA SER A 73 -23.23 6.49 24.37
C SER A 73 -21.97 7.27 24.80
N TYR A 74 -21.73 7.39 26.12
CA TYR A 74 -20.54 8.04 26.68
C TYR A 74 -19.22 7.56 26.03
N ALA A 75 -19.14 6.28 25.69
CA ALA A 75 -17.98 5.69 25.02
C ALA A 75 -17.76 6.23 23.59
N GLU A 76 -18.81 6.64 22.90
CA GLU A 76 -18.75 7.18 21.55
C GLU A 76 -18.29 8.64 21.55
N LEU A 77 -18.79 9.44 22.50
CA LEU A 77 -18.33 10.81 22.73
C LEU A 77 -16.82 10.85 23.01
N ALA A 78 -16.34 9.96 23.90
CA ALA A 78 -14.91 9.85 24.22
C ALA A 78 -14.06 9.50 22.98
N ARG A 79 -14.57 8.63 22.09
CA ARG A 79 -13.88 8.26 20.84
C ARG A 79 -13.83 9.43 19.85
N GLU A 80 -14.90 10.21 19.73
CA GLU A 80 -14.93 11.39 18.87
C GLU A 80 -13.98 12.49 19.36
N GLU A 81 -13.95 12.74 20.67
CA GLU A 81 -13.03 13.69 21.28
C GLU A 81 -11.57 13.28 21.08
N ALA A 82 -11.24 12.00 21.30
CA ALA A 82 -9.91 11.46 21.04
C ALA A 82 -9.49 11.64 19.57
N ARG A 83 -10.40 11.39 18.63
CA ARG A 83 -10.15 11.60 17.19
C ARG A 83 -9.91 13.08 16.86
N ARG A 84 -10.69 14.00 17.46
CA ARG A 84 -10.50 15.45 17.29
C ARG A 84 -9.15 15.91 17.85
N ASP A 85 -8.76 15.41 19.02
CA ASP A 85 -7.48 15.74 19.64
C ASP A 85 -6.29 15.26 18.78
N ILE A 86 -6.33 14.01 18.29
CA ILE A 86 -5.30 13.48 17.38
C ILE A 86 -5.20 14.33 16.11
N ARG A 87 -6.34 14.69 15.50
CA ARG A 87 -6.36 15.54 14.30
C ARG A 87 -5.78 16.92 14.58
N ARG A 88 -6.14 17.55 15.70
CA ARG A 88 -5.59 18.84 16.12
C ARG A 88 -4.09 18.76 16.37
N LYS A 89 -3.60 17.72 17.06
CA LYS A 89 -2.17 17.48 17.29
C LYS A 89 -1.41 17.28 15.99
N ARG A 90 -1.95 16.50 15.05
CA ARG A 90 -1.35 16.30 13.71
C ARG A 90 -1.26 17.63 12.95
N GLN A 91 -2.31 18.44 12.97
CA GLN A 91 -2.29 19.77 12.32
C GLN A 91 -1.28 20.72 12.96
N ALA A 92 -1.20 20.75 14.29
CA ALA A 92 -0.22 21.56 15.02
C ALA A 92 1.23 21.09 14.79
N TYR A 93 1.44 19.79 14.58
CA TYR A 93 2.75 19.25 14.21
C TYR A 93 3.11 19.66 12.78
N LEU A 94 2.19 19.48 11.84
CA LEU A 94 2.40 19.85 10.43
C LEU A 94 2.70 21.35 10.26
N SER A 95 2.01 22.23 11.00
CA SER A 95 2.26 23.67 10.92
C SER A 95 3.60 24.10 11.56
N LYS A 96 4.17 23.29 12.47
CA LYS A 96 5.52 23.51 13.00
C LYS A 96 6.60 23.07 12.02
N GLU A 97 6.42 21.91 11.38
CA GLU A 97 7.33 21.36 10.37
C GLU A 97 7.35 22.20 9.08
N VAL A 98 6.20 22.74 8.66
CA VAL A 98 6.05 23.52 7.41
C VAL A 98 6.49 24.99 7.57
N LYS A 99 7.05 25.39 8.72
CA LYS A 99 7.90 26.59 8.78
C LYS A 99 9.25 26.32 8.09
N ALA A 100 9.19 25.96 6.81
CA ALA A 100 10.33 25.97 5.93
C ALA A 100 10.80 27.42 5.75
N PRO A 101 12.12 27.68 5.75
CA PRO A 101 12.65 29.02 5.51
C PRO A 101 12.14 29.56 4.17
N SER A 102 11.77 30.83 4.15
CA SER A 102 11.16 31.49 2.99
C SER A 102 12.02 31.32 1.73
N LYS A 103 11.35 31.13 0.60
CA LYS A 103 11.92 30.84 -0.73
C LYS A 103 12.90 31.91 -1.27
N ALA A 104 13.20 32.96 -0.50
CA ALA A 104 14.18 34.00 -0.87
C ALA A 104 15.63 33.48 -0.87
N ALA A 105 15.96 32.44 -0.09
CA ALA A 105 17.31 31.87 -0.05
C ALA A 105 17.63 30.95 -1.25
N LEU A 106 16.61 30.33 -1.87
CA LEU A 106 16.83 29.38 -2.96
C LEU A 106 17.01 30.05 -4.33
N GLN A 107 16.53 31.30 -4.49
CA GLN A 107 16.68 32.03 -5.76
C GLN A 107 18.08 32.60 -5.99
N GLN A 108 18.93 32.68 -4.96
CA GLN A 108 20.32 33.11 -5.15
C GLN A 108 21.23 31.99 -5.71
N GLN A 109 20.80 30.73 -5.70
CA GLN A 109 21.61 29.59 -6.14
C GLN A 109 21.42 29.20 -7.62
N LEU A 110 20.56 29.90 -8.37
CA LEU A 110 20.29 29.63 -9.79
C LEU A 110 20.88 30.67 -10.77
N LYS A 111 21.86 31.47 -10.34
CA LYS A 111 22.72 32.18 -11.29
C LYS A 111 23.86 31.27 -11.72
N ALA A 112 23.59 30.44 -12.72
CA ALA A 112 24.62 29.70 -13.46
C ALA A 112 25.63 30.69 -14.05
N THR A 113 26.81 30.76 -13.46
CA THR A 113 27.98 31.37 -14.10
C THR A 113 28.44 30.46 -15.23
N LEU A 114 28.55 31.04 -16.43
CA LEU A 114 29.08 30.40 -17.63
C LEU A 114 30.39 29.66 -17.31
N PRO A 115 30.59 28.39 -17.70
CA PRO A 115 31.83 27.68 -17.39
C PRO A 115 32.99 28.37 -18.11
N LYS A 116 33.89 28.96 -17.32
CA LYS A 116 35.15 29.52 -17.79
C LYS A 116 35.94 28.39 -18.45
N LYS A 117 36.28 28.53 -19.74
CA LYS A 117 37.14 27.58 -20.46
C LYS A 117 38.43 27.40 -19.66
N THR A 118 38.58 26.24 -19.02
CA THR A 118 39.83 25.88 -18.34
C THR A 118 40.87 25.59 -19.41
N ALA A 119 42.06 26.18 -19.25
CA ALA A 119 43.18 25.94 -20.16
C ALA A 119 43.57 24.46 -20.11
N LYS A 120 43.81 23.86 -21.29
CA LYS A 120 44.23 22.45 -21.40
C LYS A 120 45.53 22.23 -20.62
N PRO A 121 45.64 21.18 -19.78
CA PRO A 121 46.89 20.89 -19.07
C PRO A 121 47.96 20.44 -20.08
N THR A 122 49.07 21.18 -20.15
CA THR A 122 50.23 20.87 -21.00
C THR A 122 51.14 19.86 -20.30
N SER A 123 50.62 18.66 -20.05
CA SER A 123 51.44 17.53 -19.61
C SER A 123 51.98 16.77 -20.82
N SER A 124 53.13 16.11 -20.71
CA SER A 124 53.74 15.35 -21.83
C SER A 124 52.79 14.30 -22.41
N LEU A 125 51.89 13.74 -21.60
CA LEU A 125 50.89 12.75 -22.01
C LEU A 125 49.57 13.35 -22.51
N SER A 126 49.42 14.68 -22.50
CA SER A 126 48.16 15.36 -22.87
C SER A 126 47.73 15.07 -24.32
N HIS A 127 48.70 14.92 -25.23
CA HIS A 127 48.47 14.57 -26.64
C HIS A 127 47.76 13.20 -26.85
N LEU A 128 47.87 12.28 -25.89
CA LEU A 128 47.18 10.99 -25.95
C LEU A 128 45.68 11.16 -25.69
N THR A 129 45.29 12.15 -24.88
CA THR A 129 43.88 12.39 -24.56
C THR A 129 43.12 12.97 -25.75
N GLU A 130 43.80 13.73 -26.62
CA GLU A 130 43.22 14.21 -27.88
C GLU A 130 42.89 13.08 -28.86
N ARG A 131 43.50 11.89 -28.72
CA ARG A 131 43.17 10.70 -29.52
C ARG A 131 42.30 9.67 -28.79
N LEU A 132 41.87 9.98 -27.56
CA LEU A 132 41.05 9.09 -26.73
C LEU A 132 39.56 9.19 -27.05
N HIS A 133 39.14 10.16 -27.86
CA HIS A 133 37.75 10.27 -28.31
C HIS A 133 37.51 9.39 -29.54
N GLN A 134 36.34 8.76 -29.59
CA GLN A 134 35.85 8.07 -30.78
C GLN A 134 34.94 9.04 -31.54
N ASP A 135 35.32 9.42 -32.76
CA ASP A 135 34.47 10.22 -33.66
C ASP A 135 33.38 9.37 -34.30
N ASP A 136 33.70 8.11 -34.60
CA ASP A 136 32.79 7.18 -35.26
C ASP A 136 32.27 6.15 -34.27
N TYR A 137 30.95 6.01 -34.21
CA TYR A 137 30.31 4.94 -33.45
C TYR A 137 30.58 3.59 -34.12
N ILE A 138 31.16 2.66 -33.36
CA ILE A 138 31.20 1.26 -33.78
C ILE A 138 29.80 0.67 -33.54
N LEU A 139 28.96 0.66 -34.58
CA LEU A 139 27.72 -0.12 -34.58
C LEU A 139 28.07 -1.60 -34.57
N ALA A 140 27.97 -2.24 -33.41
CA ALA A 140 28.00 -3.68 -33.33
C ALA A 140 26.64 -4.23 -33.81
N GLU A 141 26.61 -4.90 -34.96
CA GLU A 141 25.48 -5.74 -35.38
C GLU A 141 25.40 -6.98 -34.48
N ILE A 142 24.84 -6.82 -33.29
CA ILE A 142 24.60 -7.93 -32.37
C ILE A 142 23.37 -8.68 -32.89
N PRO A 143 23.47 -9.97 -33.23
CA PRO A 143 22.31 -10.74 -33.65
C PRO A 143 21.31 -10.81 -32.50
N VAL A 144 20.12 -10.26 -32.70
CA VAL A 144 19.01 -10.30 -31.74
C VAL A 144 18.46 -11.72 -31.71
N THR A 145 19.17 -12.62 -31.02
CA THR A 145 18.67 -13.96 -30.73
C THR A 145 17.66 -13.87 -29.60
N TYR A 146 16.43 -13.48 -29.96
CA TYR A 146 15.31 -13.47 -29.01
C TYR A 146 15.09 -14.89 -28.47
N LYS A 147 15.39 -15.10 -27.19
CA LYS A 147 15.00 -16.30 -26.44
C LYS A 147 13.63 -16.04 -25.84
N LYS A 148 12.59 -16.62 -26.45
CA LYS A 148 11.24 -16.57 -25.90
C LYS A 148 11.27 -17.14 -24.48
N PRO A 149 10.81 -16.40 -23.46
CA PRO A 149 10.74 -16.94 -22.11
C PRO A 149 9.71 -18.07 -22.06
N ASP A 150 10.11 -19.23 -21.59
CA ASP A 150 9.18 -20.33 -21.28
C ASP A 150 8.41 -19.95 -20.02
N ASN A 151 7.31 -19.21 -20.22
CA ASN A 151 6.26 -18.97 -19.23
C ASN A 151 5.44 -20.23 -18.96
N SER A 152 6.10 -21.39 -18.80
CA SER A 152 5.45 -22.55 -18.23
C SER A 152 5.00 -22.14 -16.84
N SER A 153 3.68 -22.07 -16.63
CA SER A 153 3.11 -21.77 -15.33
C SER A 153 3.49 -22.91 -14.41
N THR A 154 4.59 -22.76 -13.67
CA THR A 154 4.88 -23.68 -12.58
C THR A 154 3.69 -23.62 -11.64
N THR A 155 2.96 -24.73 -11.54
CA THR A 155 1.82 -24.86 -10.64
C THR A 155 2.38 -24.77 -9.23
N LYS A 156 2.38 -23.57 -8.65
CA LYS A 156 2.77 -23.39 -7.25
C LYS A 156 1.85 -24.30 -6.41
N PRO A 157 2.41 -25.11 -5.49
CA PRO A 157 1.58 -25.96 -4.64
C PRO A 157 0.57 -25.08 -3.90
N LYS A 158 -0.71 -25.48 -3.92
CA LYS A 158 -1.77 -24.80 -3.16
C LYS A 158 -1.35 -24.78 -1.70
N LYS A 159 -0.97 -23.60 -1.19
CA LYS A 159 -0.77 -23.41 0.24
C LYS A 159 -2.14 -23.52 0.89
N ASN A 160 -2.25 -24.37 1.91
CA ASN A 160 -3.47 -24.44 2.71
C ASN A 160 -3.56 -23.13 3.51
N ASN A 161 -4.61 -22.33 3.26
CA ASN A 161 -4.85 -21.03 3.90
C ASN A 161 -5.18 -21.12 5.41
N TYR A 162 -4.79 -22.19 6.09
CA TYR A 162 -5.10 -22.43 7.51
C TYR A 162 -3.86 -22.79 8.33
N ASP A 163 -2.66 -22.59 7.80
CA ASP A 163 -1.43 -22.88 8.53
C ASP A 163 -1.26 -21.94 9.74
N PHE A 164 -1.65 -20.67 9.59
CA PHE A 164 -1.72 -19.72 10.72
C PHE A 164 -2.68 -20.17 11.82
N LEU A 165 -3.65 -21.04 11.52
CA LEU A 165 -4.58 -21.56 12.52
C LEU A 165 -3.89 -22.55 13.46
N LYS A 166 -2.87 -23.27 12.97
CA LYS A 166 -2.05 -24.19 13.76
C LYS A 166 -1.20 -23.46 14.80
N GLU A 167 -0.73 -22.26 14.46
CA GLU A 167 0.04 -21.41 15.39
C GLU A 167 -0.84 -20.43 16.18
N SER A 168 -2.14 -20.38 15.88
CA SER A 168 -3.02 -19.40 16.50
C SER A 168 -3.22 -19.65 18.00
N GLN A 169 -3.20 -18.56 18.77
CA GLN A 169 -3.41 -18.59 20.22
C GLN A 169 -4.83 -19.01 20.63
N ILE A 170 -5.79 -18.87 19.72
CA ILE A 170 -7.20 -19.16 19.98
C ILE A 170 -7.47 -20.67 19.83
N TYR A 171 -6.85 -21.32 18.85
CA TYR A 171 -7.15 -22.72 18.52
C TYR A 171 -6.09 -23.72 19.02
N ASN A 172 -4.86 -23.28 19.29
CA ASN A 172 -3.79 -24.14 19.80
C ASN A 172 -3.44 -23.88 21.29
N LYS A 173 -4.48 -23.79 22.14
CA LYS A 173 -4.32 -23.44 23.56
C LYS A 173 -3.55 -24.48 24.36
N GLU A 174 -3.84 -25.77 24.13
CA GLU A 174 -3.23 -26.89 24.86
C GLU A 174 -1.71 -26.94 24.66
N VAL A 175 -1.23 -26.79 23.42
CA VAL A 175 0.21 -26.78 23.11
C VAL A 175 0.89 -25.53 23.65
N LEU A 176 0.22 -24.38 23.63
CA LEU A 176 0.75 -23.16 24.21
C LEU A 176 0.83 -23.23 25.75
N GLN A 177 -0.14 -23.89 26.38
CA GLN A 177 -0.11 -24.15 27.83
C GLN A 177 1.06 -25.06 28.19
N SER A 178 1.24 -26.20 27.50
CA SER A 178 2.35 -27.11 27.78
C SER A 178 3.72 -26.47 27.53
N GLN A 179 3.87 -25.65 26.48
CA GLN A 179 5.11 -24.89 26.25
C GLN A 179 5.39 -23.87 27.35
N ARG A 180 4.35 -23.20 27.89
CA ARG A 180 4.49 -22.28 29.01
C ARG A 180 4.88 -23.01 30.28
N GLU A 181 4.23 -24.14 30.57
CA GLU A 181 4.55 -24.99 31.72
C GLU A 181 5.97 -25.52 31.65
N HIS A 182 6.42 -25.98 30.48
CA HIS A 182 7.81 -26.42 30.28
C HIS A 182 8.82 -25.27 30.48
N LYS A 183 8.52 -24.05 30.01
CA LYS A 183 9.37 -22.88 30.25
C LYS A 183 9.43 -22.52 31.73
N VAL A 184 8.29 -22.48 32.41
CA VAL A 184 8.21 -22.23 33.85
C VAL A 184 9.00 -23.29 34.62
N ALA A 185 8.82 -24.58 34.30
CA ALA A 185 9.58 -25.65 34.93
C ALA A 185 11.09 -25.52 34.66
N GLN A 186 11.49 -25.15 33.44
CA GLN A 186 12.89 -24.92 33.09
C GLN A 186 13.52 -23.74 33.85
N GLU A 187 12.76 -22.68 34.12
CA GLU A 187 13.18 -21.53 34.93
C GLU A 187 13.24 -21.87 36.43
N LEU A 188 12.39 -22.80 36.89
CA LEU A 188 12.39 -23.30 38.27
C LEU A 188 13.44 -24.40 38.52
N ASN A 189 14.03 -24.97 37.46
CA ASN A 189 15.10 -25.94 37.59
C ASN A 189 16.39 -25.22 38.06
N LEU A 190 16.64 -25.29 39.37
CA LEU A 190 17.82 -24.76 40.05
C LEU A 190 19.15 -25.38 39.58
N THR A 191 19.11 -26.45 38.79
CA THR A 191 20.28 -27.16 38.25
C THR A 191 21.18 -26.30 37.36
N ARG A 192 20.72 -25.14 36.88
CA ARG A 192 21.54 -24.21 36.09
C ARG A 192 22.53 -23.38 36.92
N PHE A 193 22.42 -23.39 38.24
CA PHE A 193 23.32 -22.64 39.12
C PHE A 193 24.51 -23.46 39.63
N ASP A 194 24.53 -24.78 39.42
CA ASP A 194 25.63 -25.65 39.84
C ASP A 194 26.84 -25.61 38.87
N ASP A 195 26.65 -25.10 37.64
CA ASP A 195 27.71 -24.96 36.62
C ASP A 195 28.55 -23.67 36.75
N ALA A 196 28.28 -22.86 37.78
CA ALA A 196 29.05 -21.65 38.10
C ALA A 196 29.92 -21.89 39.35
N LYS A 197 30.92 -22.77 39.23
CA LYS A 197 32.00 -22.90 40.21
C LYS A 197 33.35 -23.19 39.56
#